data_AF-A0A2N1SYS6-F1
#
_entry.id   AF-A0A2N1SYS6-F1
#
_cell.length_a   1.000
_cell.length_b   1.000
_cell.length_c   1.000
_cell.angle_alpha   90.00
_cell.angle_beta   90.00
_cell.angle_gamma   90.00
#
_symmetry.space_group_name_H-M   'P 1'
#
loop_
_entity.id
_entity.type
_entity.pdbx_description
1 polymer ?
#
loop_
_entity_poly.entity_id
_entity_poly.type
_entity_poly.pdbx_seq_one_letter_code
_entity_poly.pdbx_strand_id
1 'polypeptide(L)'
;MAAITIVSYTGITAKANATKALSNAQSVQNVVEIFNAEGSNVYPADAAAIMGYTTGTAKVPTGITVVAAAQNVPTNATTGVNNGLAYVSYLAKGTTGGCIAYYDFSNNPTPGLKYVFVGNATTANFTLSTPTCS
;
A
#
# COMPACT_ATOMS: atom_id res chain seq x y z
N MET A 1 -10.45 -21.85 35.34
CA MET A 1 -10.55 -22.15 33.90
C MET A 1 -9.44 -21.38 33.21
N ALA A 2 -8.37 -22.06 32.79
CA ALA A 2 -7.28 -21.40 32.05
C ALA A 2 -7.74 -21.21 30.60
N ALA A 3 -7.72 -19.97 30.11
CA ALA A 3 -7.95 -19.71 28.71
C ALA A 3 -6.81 -20.39 27.91
N ILE A 4 -7.16 -21.39 27.10
CA ILE A 4 -6.30 -21.80 25.99
C ILE A 4 -6.38 -20.64 24.99
N THR A 5 -5.59 -19.60 25.22
CA THR A 5 -5.37 -18.57 24.21
C THR A 5 -4.67 -19.26 23.07
N ILE A 6 -5.39 -19.47 21.98
CA ILE A 6 -4.83 -20.07 20.78
C ILE A 6 -3.95 -19.02 20.12
N VAL A 7 -2.69 -18.94 20.58
CA VAL A 7 -1.66 -18.04 20.04
C VAL A 7 -1.39 -18.33 18.56
N SER A 8 -1.73 -19.53 18.07
CA SER A 8 -1.59 -19.89 16.66
C SER A 8 -2.58 -19.17 15.74
N TYR A 9 -3.82 -18.87 16.16
CA TYR A 9 -4.78 -18.16 15.30
C TYR A 9 -4.38 -16.70 15.10
N THR A 10 -3.91 -16.02 16.15
CA THR A 10 -3.50 -14.61 16.06
C THR A 10 -2.28 -14.41 15.15
N GLY A 11 -1.30 -15.33 15.21
CA GLY A 11 -0.13 -15.29 14.32
C GLY A 11 -0.45 -15.61 12.86
N ILE A 12 -1.33 -16.58 12.60
CA ILE A 12 -1.73 -16.96 11.23
C ILE A 12 -2.54 -15.84 10.57
N THR A 13 -3.48 -15.23 11.29
CA THR A 13 -4.26 -14.10 10.77
C THR A 13 -3.38 -12.89 10.46
N ALA A 14 -2.42 -12.57 11.34
CA ALA A 14 -1.45 -11.49 11.10
C ALA A 14 -0.62 -11.73 9.84
N LYS A 15 -0.12 -12.97 9.64
CA LYS A 15 0.66 -13.34 8.45
C LYS A 15 -0.19 -13.30 7.17
N ALA A 16 -1.42 -13.82 7.21
CA ALA A 16 -2.34 -13.76 6.07
C ALA A 16 -2.65 -12.32 5.66
N ASN A 17 -2.86 -11.44 6.65
CA ASN A 17 -3.09 -10.02 6.45
C ASN A 17 -1.88 -9.30 5.83
N ALA A 18 -0.66 -9.60 6.31
CA ALA A 18 0.56 -9.06 5.74
C ALA A 18 0.76 -9.51 4.27
N THR A 19 0.52 -10.79 3.97
CA THR A 19 0.58 -11.31 2.60
C THR A 19 -0.45 -10.64 1.69
N LYS A 20 -1.67 -10.42 2.17
CA LYS A 20 -2.73 -9.75 1.41
C LYS A 20 -2.36 -8.29 1.11
N ALA A 21 -1.86 -7.56 2.10
CA ALA A 21 -1.45 -6.17 1.93
C ALA A 21 -0.28 -6.04 0.93
N LEU A 22 0.71 -6.95 1.00
CA LEU A 22 1.79 -7.01 0.03
C LEU A 22 1.28 -7.30 -1.39
N SER A 23 0.40 -8.29 -1.55
CA SER A 23 -0.19 -8.63 -2.86
C SER A 23 -0.95 -7.44 -3.48
N ASN A 24 -1.68 -6.70 -2.65
CA ASN A 24 -2.37 -5.49 -3.09
C ASN A 24 -1.38 -4.39 -3.51
N ALA A 25 -0.31 -4.19 -2.74
CA ALA A 25 0.74 -3.24 -3.09
C ALA A 25 1.45 -3.60 -4.42
N GLN A 26 1.72 -4.89 -4.65
CA GLN A 26 2.30 -5.39 -5.90
C GLN A 26 1.32 -5.25 -7.09
N SER A 27 0.03 -5.41 -6.84
CA SER A 27 -0.99 -5.16 -7.87
C SER A 27 -0.98 -3.69 -8.29
N VAL A 28 -0.91 -2.77 -7.33
CA VAL A 28 -0.77 -1.33 -7.61
C VAL A 28 0.57 -1.03 -8.29
N GLN A 29 1.66 -1.67 -7.87
CA GLN A 29 2.98 -1.56 -8.50
C GLN A 29 2.90 -1.87 -9.99
N ASN A 30 2.29 -3.00 -10.35
CA ASN A 30 2.14 -3.41 -11.75
C ASN A 30 1.32 -2.38 -12.56
N VAL A 31 0.23 -1.86 -11.99
CA VAL A 31 -0.57 -0.81 -12.64
C VAL A 31 0.25 0.45 -12.88
N VAL A 32 1.06 0.86 -11.90
CA VAL A 32 1.90 2.05 -11.99
C VAL A 32 3.03 1.87 -13.04
N GLU A 33 3.65 0.70 -13.09
CA GLU A 33 4.66 0.39 -14.11
C GLU A 33 4.05 0.33 -15.52
N ILE A 34 2.83 -0.20 -15.66
CA ILE A 34 2.12 -0.24 -16.93
C ILE A 34 1.66 1.16 -17.35
N PHE A 35 1.20 1.99 -16.40
CA PHE A 35 0.91 3.40 -16.65
C PHE A 35 2.14 4.11 -17.24
N ASN A 36 3.32 3.88 -16.66
CA ASN A 36 4.58 4.45 -17.16
C ASN A 36 4.90 3.95 -18.57
N ALA A 37 4.76 2.65 -18.84
CA ALA A 37 5.02 2.05 -20.14
C ALA A 37 4.07 2.56 -21.24
N GLU A 38 2.79 2.74 -20.94
CA GLU A 38 1.78 3.20 -21.90
C GLU A 38 1.77 4.75 -22.03
N GLY A 39 2.09 5.45 -20.94
CA GLY A 39 2.04 6.92 -20.82
C GLY A 39 3.28 7.66 -21.32
N SER A 40 4.09 7.06 -22.18
CA SER A 40 5.34 7.65 -22.71
C SER A 40 6.47 7.83 -21.67
N ASN A 41 6.70 6.84 -20.81
CA ASN A 41 7.73 6.83 -19.77
C ASN A 41 7.54 7.91 -18.68
N VAL A 42 6.28 8.13 -18.29
CA VAL A 42 5.92 9.01 -17.19
C VAL A 42 5.18 8.23 -16.12
N TYR A 43 5.72 8.21 -14.90
CA TYR A 43 5.02 7.65 -13.74
C TYR A 43 3.84 8.55 -13.32
N PRO A 44 2.77 7.97 -12.73
CA PRO A 44 1.61 8.71 -12.23
C PRO A 44 2.00 9.85 -11.28
N ALA A 45 1.36 11.01 -11.44
CA ALA A 45 1.64 12.17 -10.60
C ALA A 45 1.12 12.02 -9.15
N ASP A 46 0.03 11.26 -8.96
CA ASP A 46 -0.60 11.06 -7.66
C ASP A 46 -1.49 9.79 -7.65
N ALA A 47 -2.08 9.52 -6.48
CA ALA A 47 -3.01 8.40 -6.30
C ALA A 47 -4.29 8.51 -7.15
N ALA A 48 -4.75 9.74 -7.45
CA ALA A 48 -5.96 9.96 -8.24
C ALA A 48 -5.73 9.60 -9.71
N ALA A 49 -4.54 9.88 -10.25
CA ALA A 49 -4.13 9.44 -11.59
C ALA A 49 -4.14 7.91 -11.72
N ILE A 50 -3.74 7.18 -10.67
CA ILE A 50 -3.77 5.71 -10.64
C ILE A 50 -5.21 5.20 -10.60
N MET A 51 -6.04 5.74 -9.69
CA MET A 51 -7.44 5.32 -9.54
C MET A 51 -8.31 5.72 -10.74
N GLY A 52 -7.98 6.82 -11.40
CA GLY A 52 -8.63 7.31 -12.61
C GLY A 52 -8.12 6.65 -13.89
N TYR A 53 -7.15 5.74 -13.80
CA TYR A 53 -6.60 5.06 -14.97
C TYR A 53 -7.56 4.01 -15.53
N THR A 54 -8.51 4.45 -16.36
CA THR A 54 -9.55 3.60 -16.94
C THR A 54 -9.30 3.21 -18.39
N THR A 55 -8.35 3.85 -19.06
CA THR A 55 -8.08 3.70 -20.50
C THR A 55 -6.92 2.74 -20.81
N GLY A 56 -6.11 2.39 -19.81
CA GLY A 56 -4.97 1.48 -19.98
C GLY A 56 -5.33 0.00 -19.92
N THR A 57 -4.33 -0.82 -20.22
CA THR A 57 -4.44 -2.29 -20.20
C THR A 57 -4.40 -2.89 -18.80
N ALA A 58 -3.93 -2.14 -17.79
CA ALA A 58 -3.95 -2.54 -16.39
C ALA A 58 -4.77 -1.57 -15.53
N LYS A 59 -5.53 -2.14 -14.58
CA LYS A 59 -6.37 -1.41 -13.64
C LYS A 59 -6.18 -1.90 -12.23
N VAL A 60 -6.37 -1.02 -11.27
CA VAL A 60 -6.38 -1.39 -9.86
C VAL A 60 -7.54 -2.38 -9.63
N PRO A 61 -7.27 -3.59 -9.08
CA PRO A 61 -8.31 -4.55 -8.78
C PRO A 61 -9.40 -3.98 -7.88
N THR A 62 -10.64 -4.45 -8.06
CA THR A 62 -11.76 -4.05 -7.21
C THR A 62 -11.49 -4.39 -5.74
N GLY A 63 -11.87 -3.49 -4.84
CA GLY A 63 -11.60 -3.65 -3.42
C GLY A 63 -10.19 -3.21 -2.98
N ILE A 64 -9.38 -2.66 -3.88
CA ILE A 64 -8.15 -1.92 -3.54
C ILE A 64 -8.40 -0.44 -3.77
N THR A 65 -8.00 0.40 -2.81
CA THR A 65 -8.06 1.85 -2.89
C THR A 65 -6.66 2.42 -2.76
N VAL A 66 -6.25 3.24 -3.74
CA VAL A 66 -4.99 3.97 -3.66
C VAL A 66 -5.26 5.36 -3.11
N VAL A 67 -4.56 5.75 -2.05
CA VAL A 67 -4.71 7.05 -1.38
C VAL A 67 -3.41 7.84 -1.40
N ALA A 68 -3.52 9.16 -1.29
CA ALA A 68 -2.35 10.02 -1.14
C ALA A 68 -1.63 9.75 0.19
N ALA A 69 -0.30 9.82 0.17
CA ALA A 69 0.51 9.80 1.37
C ALA A 69 0.06 10.93 2.33
N ALA A 70 -0.24 10.59 3.59
CA ALA A 70 -0.83 11.39 4.67
C ALA A 70 -2.34 11.18 4.95
N GLN A 71 -3.09 10.44 4.12
CA GLN A 71 -4.46 10.04 4.49
C GLN A 71 -4.46 8.82 5.42
N ASN A 72 -4.56 9.12 6.73
CA ASN A 72 -4.94 8.24 7.84
C ASN A 72 -4.30 6.87 7.90
N VAL A 73 -3.30 6.76 8.78
CA VAL A 73 -2.88 5.46 9.30
C VAL A 73 -3.99 4.94 10.24
N PRO A 74 -4.77 3.89 9.92
CA PRO A 74 -5.75 3.36 10.87
C PRO A 74 -4.98 2.76 12.04
N THR A 75 -5.10 3.39 13.21
CA THR A 75 -4.28 3.11 14.40
C THR A 75 -4.69 1.86 15.16
N ASN A 76 -5.60 1.02 14.66
CA ASN A 76 -5.98 -0.16 15.43
C ASN A 76 -6.60 -1.31 14.62
N ALA A 77 -5.98 -2.50 14.73
CA ALA A 77 -6.52 -3.75 14.20
C ALA A 77 -7.67 -4.33 15.06
N THR A 78 -7.95 -3.77 16.24
CA THR A 78 -8.87 -4.38 17.23
C THR A 78 -10.31 -3.85 17.16
N THR A 79 -10.60 -2.75 16.46
CA THR A 79 -11.94 -2.13 16.42
C THR A 79 -12.67 -2.22 15.06
N GLY A 80 -12.25 -3.11 14.16
CA GLY A 80 -12.99 -3.35 12.92
C GLY A 80 -12.85 -2.24 11.87
N VAL A 81 -11.76 -1.47 11.89
CA VAL A 81 -11.46 -0.54 10.79
C VAL A 81 -10.88 -1.35 9.62
N ASN A 82 -11.76 -1.75 8.70
CA ASN A 82 -11.49 -2.47 7.45
C ASN A 82 -10.63 -1.72 6.41
N ASN A 83 -9.68 -0.86 6.81
CA ASN A 83 -8.98 0.01 5.85
C ASN A 83 -7.45 -0.18 5.75
N GLY A 84 -6.79 -1.01 6.55
CA GLY A 84 -5.35 -1.27 6.33
C GLY A 84 -5.06 -2.29 5.21
N LEU A 85 -5.98 -3.23 4.97
CA LEU A 85 -5.79 -4.31 4.00
C LEU A 85 -6.13 -3.90 2.57
N ALA A 86 -7.13 -3.04 2.40
CA ALA A 86 -7.60 -2.59 1.11
C ALA A 86 -6.90 -1.32 0.62
N TYR A 87 -6.18 -0.61 1.50
CA TYR A 87 -5.62 0.69 1.17
C TYR A 87 -4.13 0.58 0.95
N VAL A 88 -3.70 1.23 -0.12
CA VAL A 88 -2.31 1.36 -0.50
C VAL A 88 -2.05 2.86 -0.64
N SER A 89 -1.00 3.36 -0.02
CA SER A 89 -0.64 4.78 -0.18
C SER A 89 0.36 4.94 -1.31
N TYR A 90 0.22 5.99 -2.12
CA TYR A 90 1.14 6.31 -3.18
C TYR A 90 1.69 7.72 -3.03
N LEU A 91 2.97 7.88 -3.34
CA LEU A 91 3.64 9.17 -3.47
C LEU A 91 4.57 9.14 -4.69
N ALA A 92 4.39 10.08 -5.59
CA ALA A 92 5.23 10.19 -6.77
C ALA A 92 6.64 10.71 -6.43
N LYS A 93 7.64 10.22 -7.16
CA LYS A 93 8.99 10.80 -7.21
C LYS A 93 9.13 11.56 -8.53
N GLY A 94 8.44 12.70 -8.61
CA GLY A 94 8.27 13.41 -9.88
C GLY A 94 7.68 12.48 -10.94
N THR A 95 8.27 12.47 -12.14
CA THR A 95 7.82 11.62 -13.26
C THR A 95 8.64 10.35 -13.44
N THR A 96 9.67 10.11 -12.62
CA THR A 96 10.67 9.03 -12.83
C THR A 96 10.48 7.81 -11.93
N GLY A 97 9.50 7.86 -11.03
CA GLY A 97 9.18 6.75 -10.13
C GLY A 97 8.17 7.13 -9.08
N GLY A 98 8.07 6.29 -8.06
CA GLY A 98 7.13 6.48 -6.96
C GLY A 98 7.32 5.48 -5.85
N CYS A 99 6.68 5.77 -4.73
CA CYS A 99 6.74 4.99 -3.51
C CYS A 99 5.34 4.53 -3.17
N ILE A 100 5.21 3.24 -2.91
CA ILE A 100 3.97 2.58 -2.56
C ILE A 100 4.10 2.09 -1.12
N ALA A 101 3.29 2.60 -0.20
CA ALA A 101 3.29 2.14 1.18
C ALA A 101 2.10 1.23 1.46
N TYR A 102 2.34 0.18 2.24
CA TYR A 102 1.34 -0.80 2.67
C TYR A 102 1.57 -1.24 4.11
N TYR A 103 0.55 -1.81 4.73
CA TYR A 103 0.62 -2.29 6.11
C TYR A 103 1.29 -3.65 6.23
N ASP A 104 2.28 -3.72 7.12
CA ASP A 104 2.80 -4.98 7.62
C ASP A 104 2.19 -5.32 8.97
N PHE A 105 1.31 -6.33 8.95
CA PHE A 105 0.64 -6.83 10.13
C PHE A 105 1.46 -7.85 10.91
N SER A 106 2.70 -8.15 10.50
CA SER A 106 3.58 -9.12 11.17
C SER A 106 3.86 -8.77 12.63
N ASN A 107 3.81 -7.48 12.99
CA ASN A 107 3.98 -6.97 14.35
C ASN A 107 2.63 -6.55 14.96
N ASN A 108 1.75 -7.52 15.23
CA ASN A 108 0.49 -7.26 15.95
C ASN A 108 0.78 -6.98 17.45
N PRO A 109 0.23 -5.91 18.08
CA PRO A 109 -0.90 -5.06 17.67
C PRO A 109 -0.56 -3.73 16.98
N THR A 110 0.70 -3.48 16.65
CA THR A 110 1.13 -2.21 16.03
C THR A 110 1.65 -2.47 14.61
N PRO A 111 0.76 -2.54 13.60
CA PRO A 111 1.17 -2.71 12.20
C PRO A 111 2.20 -1.65 11.80
N GLY A 112 3.30 -2.10 11.17
CA GLY A 112 4.30 -1.22 10.59
C GLY A 112 3.93 -0.82 9.17
N LEU A 113 4.61 0.18 8.63
CA LEU A 113 4.59 0.47 7.19
C LEU A 113 5.75 -0.23 6.50
N LYS A 114 5.47 -0.84 5.35
CA LYS A 114 6.46 -1.30 4.41
C LYS A 114 6.25 -0.64 3.06
N TYR A 115 7.30 -0.65 2.26
CA TYR A 115 7.36 0.09 1.02
C TYR A 115 7.69 -0.82 -0.16
N VAL A 116 7.08 -0.52 -1.29
CA VAL A 116 7.43 -1.03 -2.62
C VAL A 116 7.78 0.19 -3.46
N PHE A 117 8.84 0.08 -4.27
CA PHE A 117 9.33 1.16 -5.09
C PHE A 117 9.09 0.84 -6.57
N VAL A 118 8.82 1.89 -7.35
CA VAL A 118 8.65 1.84 -8.81
C VAL A 118 9.60 2.85 -9.47
N GLY A 119 10.03 2.54 -10.68
CA GLY A 119 11.02 3.32 -11.39
C GLY A 119 12.34 3.45 -10.62
N ASN A 120 12.85 4.67 -10.50
CA ASN A 120 14.12 4.94 -9.80
C ASN A 120 13.96 5.33 -8.32
N ALA A 121 12.78 5.11 -7.72
CA ALA A 121 12.58 5.35 -6.29
C ALA A 121 13.32 4.30 -5.44
N THR A 122 13.75 4.70 -4.25
CA THR A 122 14.62 3.91 -3.36
C THR A 122 14.30 4.11 -1.89
N THR A 123 13.75 5.28 -1.51
CA THR A 123 13.48 5.63 -0.12
C THR A 123 12.12 6.28 0.01
N ALA A 124 11.39 5.94 1.06
CA ALA A 124 10.08 6.48 1.36
C ALA A 124 9.98 6.81 2.85
N ASN A 125 9.28 7.89 3.16
CA ASN A 125 8.84 8.16 4.52
C ASN A 125 7.40 8.68 4.50
N PHE A 126 6.46 7.83 4.93
CA PHE A 126 5.02 8.14 4.96
C PHE A 126 4.55 8.54 6.37
N THR A 127 5.46 8.64 7.34
CA THR A 127 5.14 8.92 8.76
C THR A 127 5.30 10.39 9.15
N LEU A 128 5.83 11.22 8.24
CA LEU A 128 6.00 12.66 8.43
C LEU A 128 4.73 13.43 8.02
N SER A 129 4.54 14.63 8.60
CA SER A 129 3.49 15.56 8.16
C SER A 129 3.60 15.94 6.69
N THR A 130 4.82 15.93 6.15
CA THR A 130 5.13 15.97 4.72
C THR A 130 5.82 14.67 4.34
N PRO A 131 5.08 13.69 3.78
CA PRO A 131 5.67 12.44 3.37
C PRO A 131 6.64 12.66 2.20
N THR A 132 7.69 11.85 2.13
CA THR A 132 8.74 11.96 1.11
C THR A 132 8.92 10.66 0.34
N CYS A 133 9.25 10.80 -0.94
CA CYS A 133 9.65 9.71 -1.83
C CYS A 133 10.90 10.16 -2.58
N SER A 134 11.93 9.32 -2.62
CA SER A 134 13.25 9.63 -3.20
C SER A 134 13.84 8.42 -3.89
#